data_AF-A0A938QVR4-F1
#
_entry.id   AF-A0A938QVR4-F1
#
_cell.length_a   1.000
_cell.length_b   1.000
_cell.length_c   1.000
_cell.angle_alpha   90.00
_cell.angle_beta   90.00
_cell.angle_gamma   90.00
#
_symmetry.space_group_name_H-M   'P 1'
#
loop_
_entity.id
_entity.type
_entity.pdbx_description
1 polymer ?
#
loop_
_entity_poly.entity_id
_entity_poly.type
_entity_poly.pdbx_seq_one_letter_code
_entity_poly.pdbx_strand_id
1 'polypeptide(L)' 'MIDIVPIRRALVSVSDKTGLARLGEAFARHKIEVLSTGGTAKALRETGALVKEVADHTGFPEMLDGRVKTL' A
#
# COMPACT_ATOMS: atom_id res chain seq x y z
N MET A 1 10.54 28.70 3.66
CA MET A 1 9.45 28.13 2.83
C MET A 1 9.40 26.64 3.09
N ILE A 2 8.23 26.05 3.24
CA ILE A 2 8.08 24.60 3.34
C ILE A 2 8.04 24.04 1.92
N ASP A 3 8.99 23.19 1.58
CA ASP A 3 8.98 22.48 0.31
C ASP A 3 7.86 21.43 0.34
N ILE A 4 6.86 21.59 -0.53
CA ILE A 4 5.79 20.61 -0.71
C ILE A 4 6.29 19.56 -1.69
N VAL A 5 6.54 18.35 -1.19
CA VAL A 5 6.96 17.21 -2.02
C VAL A 5 5.71 16.44 -2.48
N PRO A 6 5.46 16.31 -3.80
CA PRO A 6 4.33 15.52 -4.30
C PRO A 6 4.47 14.04 -3.93
N ILE A 7 3.39 13.45 -3.41
CA ILE A 7 3.35 12.02 -3.11
C ILE A 7 3.22 11.25 -4.42
N ARG A 8 4.22 10.42 -4.73
CA ARG A 8 4.22 9.52 -5.91
C ARG A 8 3.97 8.07 -5.55
N ARG A 9 4.33 7.68 -4.33
CA ARG A 9 4.21 6.32 -3.81
C ARG A 9 3.87 6.34 -2.32
N ALA A 10 3.07 5.39 -1.87
CA ALA A 10 2.73 5.20 -0.46
C ALA A 10 3.00 3.75 -0.04
N LEU A 11 3.54 3.54 1.17
CA LEU A 11 3.56 2.24 1.83
C LEU A 11 2.41 2.19 2.84
N VAL A 12 1.53 1.19 2.72
CA VAL A 12 0.33 1.09 3.56
C VAL A 12 0.24 -0.30 4.18
N SER A 13 0.15 -0.37 5.51
CA SER A 13 -0.04 -1.60 6.25
C SER A 13 -0.83 -1.29 7.51
N VAL A 14 -2.12 -1.63 7.52
CA VAL A 14 -3.03 -1.29 8.62
C VAL A 14 -3.85 -2.50 9.05
N SER A 15 -3.98 -2.69 10.37
CA SER A 15 -4.84 -3.73 10.94
C SER A 15 -6.31 -3.32 10.88
N ASP A 16 -6.62 -2.13 11.41
CA ASP A 16 -7.92 -1.48 11.27
C ASP A 16 -8.03 -0.85 9.87
N LYS A 17 -9.14 -1.17 9.19
CA LYS A 17 -9.40 -0.77 7.80
C LYS A 17 -10.38 0.41 7.72
N THR A 18 -10.74 1.00 8.85
CA THR A 18 -11.57 2.20 8.91
C THR A 18 -11.00 3.29 8.00
N GLY A 19 -11.80 3.74 7.03
CA GLY A 19 -11.42 4.78 6.06
C GLY A 19 -10.46 4.34 4.94
N LEU A 20 -10.01 3.08 4.92
CA LEU A 20 -9.03 2.60 3.93
C LEU A 20 -9.58 2.69 2.49
N ALA A 21 -10.88 2.45 2.30
CA ALA A 21 -11.51 2.55 0.99
C ALA A 21 -11.42 3.97 0.41
N ARG A 22 -11.79 4.99 1.21
CA ARG A 22 -11.69 6.40 0.83
C ARG A 22 -10.25 6.81 0.52
N LEU A 23 -9.28 6.29 1.27
CA LEU A 23 -7.86 6.53 1.02
C LEU A 23 -7.41 5.89 -0.30
N GLY A 24 -7.83 4.64 -0.56
CA GLY A 24 -7.53 3.94 -1.81
C GLY A 24 -8.10 4.64 -3.04
N GLU A 25 -9.32 5.16 -2.97
CA GLU A 25 -9.92 5.99 -4.03
C GLU A 25 -9.11 7.27 -4.29
N ALA A 26 -8.56 7.88 -3.24
CA ALA A 26 -7.66 9.04 -3.39
C ALA A 26 -6.37 8.65 -4.11
N PHE A 27 -5.76 7.51 -3.75
CA PHE A 27 -4.57 7.01 -4.44
C PHE A 27 -4.84 6.74 -5.93
N ALA A 28 -5.96 6.09 -6.26
CA ALA A 28 -6.35 5.83 -7.64
C ALA A 28 -6.51 7.15 -8.44
N ARG A 29 -7.27 8.10 -7.88
CA ARG A 29 -7.52 9.42 -8.49
C ARG A 29 -6.24 10.20 -8.78
N HIS A 30 -5.28 10.13 -7.87
CA HIS A 30 -4.00 10.83 -7.97
C HIS A 30 -2.89 9.99 -8.63
N LYS A 31 -3.19 8.76 -9.08
CA LYS A 31 -2.23 7.83 -9.70
C LYS A 31 -1.00 7.55 -8.82
N ILE A 32 -1.24 7.43 -7.52
CA ILE A 32 -0.20 7.09 -6.53
C ILE A 32 -0.01 5.57 -6.55
N GLU A 33 1.24 5.11 -6.69
CA GLU A 33 1.60 3.70 -6.54
C GLU A 33 1.56 3.32 -5.06
N VAL A 34 0.94 2.19 -4.72
CA VAL A 34 0.81 1.73 -3.35
C VAL A 34 1.61 0.44 -3.17
N LEU A 35 2.57 0.46 -2.26
CA LEU A 35 3.18 -0.76 -1.72
C LEU A 35 2.35 -1.22 -0.53
N SER A 36 1.89 -2.47 -0.56
CA SER A 36 1.11 -3.06 0.53
C SER A 36 1.27 -4.58 0.53
N THR A 37 0.74 -5.24 1.55
CA THR A 37 0.78 -6.70 1.71
C THR A 37 -0.50 -7.23 2.34
N GLY A 38 -0.80 -8.51 2.11
CA GLY A 38 -1.88 -9.24 2.76
C GLY A 38 -3.25 -8.58 2.65
N GLY A 39 -4.01 -8.58 3.74
CA GLY A 39 -5.39 -8.05 3.76
C GLY A 39 -5.51 -6.56 3.42
N THR A 40 -4.48 -5.74 3.70
CA THR A 40 -4.47 -4.31 3.32
C THR A 40 -4.32 -4.16 1.81
N ALA A 41 -3.45 -4.95 1.17
CA ALA A 41 -3.27 -4.90 -0.28
C ALA A 41 -4.56 -5.30 -1.01
N LYS A 42 -5.23 -6.36 -0.54
CA LYS A 42 -6.51 -6.79 -1.10
C LYS A 42 -7.56 -5.66 -1.03
N ALA A 43 -7.76 -5.06 0.14
CA ALA A 43 -8.74 -3.99 0.33
C ALA A 43 -8.46 -2.76 -0.55
N LEU A 44 -7.20 -2.40 -0.76
CA LEU A 44 -6.83 -1.26 -1.61
C LEU A 44 -7.00 -1.55 -3.11
N ARG A 45 -6.82 -2.80 -3.56
CA ARG A 45 -7.10 -3.17 -4.96
C ARG A 45 -8.58 -3.03 -5.31
N GLU A 46 -9.45 -3.34 -4.36
CA GLU A 46 -10.91 -3.22 -4.54
C GLU A 46 -11.36 -1.77 -4.80
N THR A 47 -10.55 -0.77 -4.43
CA THR A 47 -10.83 0.65 -4.71
C THR A 47 -10.30 1.14 -6.06
N GLY A 48 -9.64 0.27 -6.83
CA GLY A 48 -8.94 0.64 -8.07
C GLY A 48 -7.58 1.30 -7.86
N ALA A 49 -7.00 1.25 -6.65
CA ALA A 49 -5.65 1.76 -6.43
C ALA A 49 -4.61 0.86 -7.12
N LEU A 50 -3.52 1.48 -7.62
CA LEU A 50 -2.39 0.75 -8.20
C LEU A 50 -1.54 0.12 -7.08
N VAL A 51 -1.86 -1.11 -6.68
CA VAL A 51 -1.17 -1.81 -5.59
C VAL A 51 -0.12 -2.79 -6.11
N LYS A 52 1.14 -2.60 -5.68
CA LYS A 52 2.25 -3.53 -5.83
C LYS A 52 2.49 -4.27 -4.50
N GLU A 53 2.67 -5.59 -4.56
CA GLU A 53 3.01 -6.36 -3.36
C GLU A 53 4.42 -5.99 -2.88
N VAL A 54 4.61 -5.99 -1.56
CA VAL A 54 5.94 -5.79 -0.97
C VAL A 54 6.90 -6.89 -1.42
N ALA A 55 6.45 -8.14 -1.52
CA ALA A 55 7.28 -9.25 -2.00
C ALA A 55 7.80 -9.03 -3.43
N ASP A 56 6.98 -8.47 -4.32
CA ASP A 56 7.39 -8.12 -5.69
C ASP A 56 8.38 -6.93 -5.71
N HIS A 57 8.40 -6.11 -4.67
CA HIS A 57 9.32 -5.00 -4.53
C HIS A 57 10.66 -5.45 -3.95
N THR A 58 10.65 -6.32 -2.94
CA THR A 58 11.86 -6.80 -2.26
C THR A 58 12.52 -7.99 -2.96
N GLY A 59 11.75 -8.77 -3.72
CA GLY A 59 12.19 -10.06 -4.26
C GLY A 59 12.21 -11.19 -3.23
N PHE A 60 11.72 -10.95 -2.01
CA PHE A 60 11.64 -11.95 -0.94
C PHE A 60 10.20 -12.43 -0.75
N PRO A 61 9.97 -13.76 -0.68
CA PRO A 61 8.64 -14.29 -0.44
C PRO A 61 8.17 -13.99 0.99
N GLU A 62 6.88 -14.14 1.23
CA GLU A 62 6.35 -14.09 2.59
C GLU A 62 6.84 -15.30 3.40
N MET A 63 7.35 -15.03 4.62
CA MET A 63 7.94 -16.04 5.49
C MET A 63 7.53 -15.79 6.95
N LEU A 64 7.62 -16.85 7.77
CA LEU A 64 7.34 -16.80 9.22
C LEU A 64 5.95 -16.23 9.54
N ASP A 65 4.92 -16.66 8.80
CA ASP A 65 3.53 -16.19 8.97
C ASP A 65 3.41 -14.66 8.88
N GLY A 66 4.12 -14.08 7.91
CA GLY A 66 4.11 -12.63 7.65
C GLY A 66 4.91 -11.78 8.64
N ARG A 67 5.65 -12.38 9.59
CA ARG A 67 6.41 -11.64 10.62
C ARG A 67 7.58 -10.82 10.09
N VAL A 68 8.12 -11.17 8.92
CA VAL A 68 9.32 -10.53 8.32
C VAL A 68 9.07 -9.93 6.95
N LYS A 69 7.80 -9.67 6.60
CA LYS A 69 7.42 -9.23 5.24
C LYS A 69 7.91 -7.84 4.84
N THR A 70 8.32 -6.99 5.78
CA THR A 70 8.77 -5.61 5.53
C THR A 70 10.14 -5.28 6.16
N LEU A 71 10.87 -6.30 6.61
CA LEU A 71 12.23 -6.16 7.17
C LEU A 71 13.28 -6.45 6.11
#